data_AF-A0A8T7GBZ6-F1
#
_entry.id   AF-A0A8T7GBZ6-F1
#
_cell.length_a   1.000
_cell.length_b   1.000
_cell.length_c   1.000
_cell.angle_alpha   90.00
_cell.angle_beta   90.00
_cell.angle_gamma   90.00
#
_symmetry.space_group_name_H-M   'P 1'
#
loop_
_entity.id
_entity.type
_entity.pdbx_description
1 polymer ?
#
loop_
_entity_poly.entity_id
_entity_poly.type
_entity_poly.pdbx_seq_one_letter_code
_entity_poly.pdbx_strand_id
1 'polypeptide(L)'
;MAVGVMSALGIGVSVGIIAFGGGFSGEGPSIFNPPTDADIFVIGSNVRDGMSLEYRVTAMDPDFPLVGSRVSMNFAEQDDRWKATFNVTKDTTTKEFDILLSKQLTNDGQVSEDVRPFFQPVESSVLAIRDMDYGNRPKYLVVGAPWDTIFYGSSSTTVKIVSQQTIQTPAGSFDSYVLGYKLKDKESRIWMTKEVPFPVKAEVYDPEDKLFYSYELIRADNIR
;
A
#
# COMPACT_ATOMS: atom_id res chain seq x y z
N MET A 1 -10.29 26.71 -33.53
CA MET A 1 -9.47 26.83 -32.31
C MET A 1 -10.42 26.65 -31.13
N ALA A 2 -10.30 25.72 -30.21
CA ALA A 2 -9.31 24.67 -29.95
C ALA A 2 -10.07 23.48 -29.33
N VAL A 3 -9.63 22.26 -29.64
CA VAL A 3 -10.09 21.03 -29.00
C VAL A 3 -9.29 20.89 -27.70
N GLY A 4 -9.97 20.94 -26.55
CA GLY A 4 -9.35 20.65 -25.25
C GLY A 4 -9.57 19.19 -24.90
N VAL A 5 -8.62 18.33 -25.24
CA VAL A 5 -8.53 16.97 -24.69
C VAL A 5 -7.82 17.09 -23.35
N MET A 6 -8.56 16.92 -22.26
CA MET A 6 -8.00 16.57 -20.95
C MET A 6 -8.53 15.18 -20.61
N SER A 7 -7.86 14.17 -21.18
CA SER A 7 -7.99 12.79 -20.75
C SER A 7 -7.28 12.65 -19.41
N ALA A 8 -8.03 12.80 -18.32
CA ALA A 8 -7.64 12.29 -17.02
C ALA A 8 -7.31 10.80 -17.19
N LEU A 9 -6.09 10.41 -16.83
CA LEU A 9 -5.70 9.02 -16.68
C LEU A 9 -6.47 8.44 -15.49
N GLY A 10 -7.73 8.07 -15.73
CA GLY A 10 -8.50 7.26 -14.82
C GLY A 10 -7.90 5.86 -14.83
N ILE A 11 -7.25 5.47 -13.74
CA ILE A 11 -6.97 4.07 -13.47
C ILE A 11 -8.35 3.42 -13.21
N GLY A 12 -8.94 2.89 -14.27
CA GLY A 12 -10.20 2.16 -14.20
C GLY A 12 -9.94 0.75 -13.67
N VAL A 13 -10.39 0.48 -12.44
CA VAL A 13 -10.46 -0.89 -11.91
C VAL A 13 -11.58 -1.61 -12.66
N SER A 14 -11.22 -2.42 -13.66
CA SER A 14 -12.16 -3.28 -14.38
C SER A 14 -12.16 -4.66 -13.74
N VAL A 15 -13.33 -5.10 -13.25
CA VAL A 15 -13.55 -6.44 -12.71
C VAL A 15 -13.62 -7.42 -13.89
N GLY A 16 -12.46 -7.93 -14.30
CA GLY A 16 -12.36 -9.06 -15.23
C GLY A 16 -12.42 -10.38 -14.46
N ILE A 17 -13.47 -11.17 -14.66
CA ILE A 17 -13.52 -12.55 -14.18
C ILE A 17 -12.51 -13.36 -15.01
N ILE A 18 -11.35 -13.67 -14.44
CA ILE A 18 -10.39 -14.61 -15.03
C ILE A 18 -10.57 -15.96 -14.32
N ALA A 19 -11.16 -16.90 -15.05
CA ALA A 19 -11.04 -18.33 -14.75
C ALA A 19 -9.65 -18.83 -15.17
N PHE A 20 -9.25 -19.95 -14.57
CA PHE A 20 -8.15 -20.88 -14.88
C PHE A 20 -7.02 -20.99 -13.85
N GLY A 21 -6.83 -22.24 -13.45
CA GLY A 21 -5.87 -22.71 -12.47
C GLY A 21 -4.43 -22.57 -12.94
N GLY A 22 -3.58 -22.26 -11.97
CA GLY A 22 -2.14 -22.20 -12.14
C GLY A 22 -1.55 -22.07 -10.75
N GLY A 23 -0.97 -23.17 -10.28
CA GLY A 23 -0.06 -23.14 -9.14
C GLY A 23 1.07 -22.14 -9.40
N PHE A 24 1.64 -21.61 -8.32
CA PHE A 24 2.71 -20.62 -8.31
C PHE A 24 3.68 -20.77 -9.50
N SER A 25 3.63 -19.87 -10.48
CA SER A 25 4.54 -19.86 -11.62
C SER A 25 5.76 -18.97 -11.32
N GLY A 26 6.85 -19.64 -10.93
CA GLY A 26 8.15 -19.06 -10.57
C GLY A 26 9.00 -20.11 -9.86
N GLU A 27 10.18 -19.73 -9.33
CA GLU A 27 10.80 -20.46 -8.21
C GLU A 27 9.86 -20.35 -7.00
N GLY A 28 8.77 -21.13 -7.07
CA GLY A 28 7.64 -21.06 -6.17
C GLY A 28 7.97 -21.67 -4.81
N PRO A 29 7.01 -21.59 -3.87
CA PRO A 29 7.13 -22.26 -2.58
C PRO A 29 7.55 -23.71 -2.78
N SER A 30 8.51 -24.15 -1.97
CA SER A 30 8.96 -25.55 -1.97
C SER A 30 7.74 -26.47 -1.98
N ILE A 31 7.68 -27.40 -2.92
CA ILE A 31 6.65 -28.46 -2.92
C ILE A 31 6.65 -29.26 -1.62
N PHE A 32 7.75 -29.19 -0.86
CA PHE A 32 7.92 -29.84 0.43
C PHE A 32 7.48 -28.99 1.62
N ASN A 33 7.16 -27.70 1.41
CA ASN A 33 6.68 -26.81 2.45
C ASN A 33 5.60 -25.85 1.88
N PRO A 34 4.36 -26.35 1.67
CA PRO A 34 3.29 -25.54 1.12
C PRO A 34 2.94 -24.38 2.07
N PRO A 35 2.51 -23.22 1.53
CA PRO A 35 2.04 -22.10 2.35
C PRO A 35 0.88 -22.53 3.25
N THR A 36 0.85 -21.97 4.46
CA THR A 36 -0.18 -22.24 5.47
C THR A 36 -0.95 -20.96 5.80
N ASP A 37 -2.00 -21.07 6.62
CA ASP A 37 -2.74 -19.89 7.10
C ASP A 37 -1.86 -18.91 7.88
N ALA A 38 -0.78 -19.39 8.51
CA ALA A 38 0.20 -18.55 9.18
C ALA A 38 0.97 -17.62 8.22
N ASP A 39 0.95 -17.91 6.92
CA ASP A 39 1.59 -17.13 5.87
C ASP A 39 0.64 -16.12 5.22
N ILE A 40 -0.64 -16.12 5.59
CA ILE A 40 -1.61 -15.16 5.07
C ILE A 40 -1.42 -13.80 5.76
N PHE A 41 -1.23 -12.77 4.96
CA PHE A 41 -1.33 -11.39 5.42
C PHE A 41 -2.80 -10.95 5.37
N VAL A 42 -3.30 -10.45 6.50
CA VAL A 42 -4.65 -9.89 6.58
C VAL A 42 -4.53 -8.38 6.73
N ILE A 43 -5.10 -7.63 5.79
CA ILE A 43 -5.09 -6.16 5.83
C ILE A 43 -5.75 -5.67 7.11
N GLY A 44 -5.11 -4.74 7.80
CA GLY A 44 -5.59 -4.19 9.08
C GLY A 44 -5.47 -5.16 10.27
N SER A 45 -5.03 -6.40 10.05
CA SER A 45 -4.65 -7.27 11.16
C SER A 45 -3.44 -6.69 11.87
N ASN A 46 -3.41 -6.82 13.20
CA ASN A 46 -2.42 -6.23 14.10
C ASN A 46 -2.52 -4.71 14.32
N VAL A 47 -3.52 -4.00 13.77
CA VAL A 47 -3.86 -2.66 14.30
C VAL A 47 -4.34 -2.82 15.74
N ARG A 48 -3.90 -1.93 16.63
CA ARG A 48 -4.25 -1.93 18.05
C ARG A 48 -4.71 -0.55 18.49
N ASP A 49 -5.56 -0.51 19.50
CA ASP A 49 -5.92 0.74 20.16
C ASP A 49 -4.66 1.43 20.72
N GLY A 50 -4.49 2.72 20.44
CA GLY A 50 -3.31 3.50 20.77
C GLY A 50 -2.08 3.24 19.90
N MET A 51 -2.19 2.46 18.80
CA MET A 51 -1.08 2.29 17.85
C MET A 51 -0.78 3.61 17.13
N SER A 52 0.50 3.93 16.99
CA SER A 52 0.97 5.09 16.23
C SER A 52 2.02 4.69 15.22
N LEU A 53 1.87 5.14 13.98
CA LEU A 53 2.83 4.92 12.90
C LEU A 53 3.17 6.27 12.28
N GLU A 54 4.45 6.52 12.04
CA GLU A 54 4.92 7.71 11.36
C GLU A 54 5.76 7.31 10.14
N TYR A 55 5.48 7.93 9.00
CA TYR A 55 6.13 7.69 7.73
C TYR A 55 6.76 8.97 7.20
N ARG A 56 7.89 8.81 6.50
CA ARG A 56 8.35 9.80 5.52
C ARG A 56 7.82 9.39 4.16
N VAL A 57 7.03 10.24 3.52
CA VAL A 57 6.31 9.95 2.28
C VAL A 57 6.80 10.87 1.17
N THR A 58 6.82 10.35 -0.05
CA THR A 58 6.87 11.11 -1.30
C THR A 58 5.78 10.55 -2.20
N ALA A 59 4.71 11.29 -2.43
CA ALA A 59 3.62 10.90 -3.33
C ALA A 59 3.43 11.98 -4.40
N MET A 60 3.50 11.59 -5.67
CA MET A 60 3.39 12.51 -6.81
C MET A 60 1.92 12.64 -7.24
N ASP A 61 1.12 13.25 -6.37
CA ASP A 61 -0.24 13.66 -6.71
C ASP A 61 -0.22 14.95 -7.57
N PRO A 62 -1.02 15.05 -8.65
CA PRO A 62 -1.01 16.22 -9.53
C PRO A 62 -1.41 17.54 -8.84
N ASP A 63 -2.33 17.47 -7.88
CA ASP A 63 -2.93 18.63 -7.23
C ASP A 63 -2.21 18.95 -5.91
N PHE A 64 -1.82 17.92 -5.16
CA PHE A 64 -1.17 18.09 -3.86
C PHE A 64 -0.07 17.06 -3.58
N PRO A 65 1.13 17.21 -4.17
CA PRO A 65 2.21 16.26 -3.97
C PRO A 65 2.75 16.32 -2.53
N LEU A 66 3.03 15.17 -1.93
CA LEU A 66 3.58 15.03 -0.57
C LEU A 66 5.09 14.78 -0.60
N VAL A 67 5.88 15.63 -1.24
CA VAL A 67 7.33 15.41 -1.41
C VAL A 67 8.06 15.53 -0.07
N GLY A 68 8.63 14.41 0.41
CA GLY A 68 9.38 14.37 1.68
C GLY A 68 8.55 14.66 2.94
N SER A 69 7.22 14.63 2.83
CA SER A 69 6.29 14.94 3.93
C SER A 69 6.36 13.89 5.04
N ARG A 70 6.01 14.29 6.26
CA ARG A 70 5.73 13.36 7.36
C ARG A 70 4.24 13.08 7.45
N VAL A 71 3.90 11.81 7.59
CA VAL A 71 2.52 11.36 7.78
C VAL A 71 2.48 10.49 9.02
N SER A 72 1.81 10.97 10.06
CA SER A 72 1.52 10.19 11.26
C SER A 72 0.07 9.71 11.23
N MET A 73 -0.14 8.48 11.69
CA MET A 73 -1.44 7.83 11.87
C MET A 73 -1.52 7.31 13.30
N ASN A 74 -2.53 7.77 14.05
CA ASN A 74 -2.84 7.27 15.39
C ASN A 74 -4.18 6.56 15.36
N PHE A 75 -4.22 5.31 15.82
CA PHE A 75 -5.42 4.47 15.76
C PHE A 75 -6.08 4.38 17.13
N ALA A 76 -7.36 4.69 17.18
CA ALA A 76 -8.24 4.44 18.32
C ALA A 76 -9.39 3.53 17.91
N GLU A 77 -9.74 2.57 18.75
CA GLU A 77 -10.89 1.70 18.49
C GLU A 77 -12.20 2.46 18.72
N GLN A 78 -13.12 2.38 17.76
CA GLN A 78 -14.45 3.00 17.84
C GLN A 78 -15.50 2.16 17.13
N ASP A 79 -16.42 1.53 17.88
CA ASP A 79 -17.58 0.78 17.35
C ASP A 79 -17.22 -0.20 16.23
N ASP A 80 -16.29 -1.12 16.49
CA ASP A 80 -15.75 -2.10 15.51
C ASP A 80 -15.08 -1.48 14.27
N ARG A 81 -14.71 -0.20 14.37
CA ARG A 81 -13.93 0.53 13.36
C ARG A 81 -12.69 1.12 14.01
N TRP A 82 -11.84 1.69 13.18
CA TRP A 82 -10.69 2.46 13.60
C TRP A 82 -10.95 3.94 13.35
N LYS A 83 -10.98 4.73 14.42
CA LYS A 83 -10.81 6.17 14.29
C LYS A 83 -9.31 6.42 14.12
N ALA A 84 -8.89 6.77 12.91
CA ALA A 84 -7.51 7.08 12.58
C ALA A 84 -7.31 8.59 12.52
N THR A 85 -6.54 9.15 13.46
CA THR A 85 -6.14 10.56 13.44
C THR A 85 -4.86 10.69 12.62
N PHE A 86 -4.96 11.39 11.50
CA PHE A 86 -3.85 11.68 10.59
C PHE A 86 -3.25 13.04 10.92
N ASN A 87 -1.92 13.09 10.95
CA ASN A 87 -1.14 14.31 11.02
C ASN A 87 -0.20 14.37 9.81
N VAL A 88 -0.52 15.23 8.84
CA VAL A 88 0.27 15.40 7.60
C VAL A 88 1.06 16.70 7.69
N THR A 89 2.37 16.58 7.83
CA THR A 89 3.31 17.72 7.85
C THR A 89 4.04 17.80 6.52
N LYS A 90 3.77 18.87 5.76
CA LYS A 90 4.49 19.23 4.54
C LYS A 90 5.21 20.55 4.79
N ASP A 91 6.54 20.53 4.66
CA ASP A 91 7.41 21.65 5.00
C ASP A 91 7.20 22.13 6.45
N THR A 92 6.55 23.28 6.63
CA THR A 92 6.22 23.89 7.93
C THR A 92 4.73 23.79 8.28
N THR A 93 3.90 23.30 7.36
CA THR A 93 2.44 23.25 7.53
C THR A 93 2.03 21.85 7.96
N THR A 94 1.28 21.77 9.06
CA THR A 94 0.69 20.52 9.55
C THR A 94 -0.82 20.60 9.49
N LYS A 95 -1.45 19.57 8.91
CA LYS A 95 -2.91 19.39 8.91
C LYS A 95 -3.24 18.13 9.70
N GLU A 96 -4.03 18.29 10.75
CA GLU A 96 -4.61 17.20 11.53
C GLU A 96 -6.05 16.95 11.08
N PHE A 97 -6.44 15.69 10.95
CA PHE A 97 -7.81 15.28 10.64
C PHE A 97 -8.08 13.83 11.02
N ASP A 98 -9.34 13.51 11.28
CA ASP A 98 -9.79 12.15 11.60
C ASP A 98 -10.42 11.50 10.36
N ILE A 99 -10.09 10.23 10.13
CA ILE A 99 -10.75 9.36 9.15
C ILE A 99 -11.28 8.15 9.90
N LEU A 100 -12.53 7.79 9.63
CA LEU A 100 -13.11 6.56 10.13
C LEU A 100 -12.80 5.44 9.14
N LEU A 101 -12.07 4.43 9.59
CA LEU A 101 -11.64 3.30 8.78
C LEU A 101 -12.32 2.01 9.24
N SER A 102 -12.66 1.12 8.31
CA SER A 102 -13.06 -0.26 8.63
C SER A 102 -11.91 -1.05 9.27
N LYS A 103 -12.17 -2.26 9.77
CA LYS A 103 -11.11 -3.18 10.20
C LYS A 103 -10.17 -3.58 9.06
N GLN A 104 -10.61 -3.48 7.79
CA GLN A 104 -9.81 -3.67 6.59
C GLN A 104 -9.17 -2.37 6.07
N LEU A 105 -9.24 -1.29 6.86
CA LEU A 105 -8.59 0.00 6.58
C LEU A 105 -9.14 0.73 5.33
N THR A 106 -10.38 0.40 4.95
CA THR A 106 -11.13 1.17 3.96
C THR A 106 -11.78 2.37 4.64
N ASN A 107 -11.88 3.50 3.93
CA ASN A 107 -12.61 4.65 4.46
C ASN A 107 -14.11 4.35 4.56
N ASP A 108 -14.66 4.44 5.77
CA ASP A 108 -16.06 4.19 6.13
C ASP A 108 -16.82 5.49 6.45
N GLY A 109 -16.20 6.65 6.21
CA GLY A 109 -16.75 7.97 6.49
C GLY A 109 -16.73 8.91 5.29
N GLN A 110 -17.38 10.07 5.46
CA GLN A 110 -17.22 11.18 4.51
C GLN A 110 -15.90 11.91 4.78
N VAL A 111 -15.11 12.13 3.73
CA VAL A 111 -13.92 12.97 3.78
C VAL A 111 -14.30 14.38 3.32
N SER A 112 -14.09 15.36 4.19
CA SER A 112 -14.39 16.76 3.87
C SER A 112 -13.48 17.29 2.76
N GLU A 113 -13.98 18.24 1.97
CA GLU A 113 -13.26 18.81 0.83
C GLU A 113 -11.95 19.50 1.24
N ASP A 114 -11.87 20.07 2.45
CA ASP A 114 -10.64 20.69 2.97
C ASP A 114 -9.57 19.69 3.41
N VAL A 115 -9.96 18.43 3.68
CA VAL A 115 -9.06 17.34 4.08
C VAL A 115 -8.59 16.54 2.87
N ARG A 116 -9.43 16.42 1.84
CA ARG A 116 -9.20 15.60 0.65
C ARG A 116 -7.81 15.78 0.01
N PRO A 117 -7.27 17.00 -0.18
CA PRO A 117 -5.94 17.18 -0.77
C PRO A 117 -4.81 16.55 0.06
N PHE A 118 -4.98 16.43 1.38
CA PHE A 118 -3.99 15.81 2.26
C PHE A 118 -4.19 14.30 2.37
N PHE A 119 -5.44 13.83 2.36
CA PHE A 119 -5.75 12.42 2.54
C PHE A 119 -5.56 11.60 1.26
N GLN A 120 -5.96 12.09 0.09
CA GLN A 120 -5.88 11.33 -1.17
C GLN A 120 -4.47 10.83 -1.51
N PRO A 121 -3.39 11.62 -1.36
CA PRO A 121 -2.05 11.12 -1.61
C PRO A 121 -1.60 10.08 -0.57
N VAL A 122 -2.09 10.14 0.67
CA VAL A 122 -1.83 9.12 1.71
C VAL A 122 -2.59 7.83 1.39
N GLU A 123 -3.84 7.97 0.99
CA GLU A 123 -4.73 6.88 0.61
C GLU A 123 -4.21 6.10 -0.59
N SER A 124 -3.78 6.82 -1.64
CA SER A 124 -3.21 6.23 -2.86
C SER A 124 -1.75 5.76 -2.73
N SER A 125 -1.11 5.93 -1.56
CA SER A 125 0.27 5.47 -1.33
C SER A 125 0.37 4.48 -0.15
N VAL A 126 0.35 4.97 1.10
CA VAL A 126 0.53 4.16 2.31
C VAL A 126 -0.60 3.15 2.48
N LEU A 127 -1.84 3.54 2.14
CA LEU A 127 -3.02 2.66 2.26
C LEU A 127 -3.27 1.80 1.01
N ALA A 128 -2.55 2.02 -0.10
CA ALA A 128 -2.82 1.38 -1.38
C ALA A 128 -2.76 -0.15 -1.37
N ILE A 129 -2.05 -0.75 -0.40
CA ILE A 129 -1.96 -2.21 -0.25
C ILE A 129 -3.32 -2.87 -0.05
N ARG A 130 -4.30 -2.13 0.48
CA ARG A 130 -5.65 -2.63 0.74
C ARG A 130 -6.43 -2.92 -0.54
N ASP A 131 -6.13 -2.19 -1.60
CA ASP A 131 -6.87 -2.19 -2.86
C ASP A 131 -6.34 -3.25 -3.84
N MET A 132 -5.19 -3.86 -3.52
CA MET A 132 -4.67 -5.00 -4.28
C MET A 132 -5.64 -6.17 -4.17
N ASP A 133 -6.02 -6.79 -5.27
CA ASP A 133 -6.79 -8.03 -5.25
C ASP A 133 -6.38 -8.96 -6.39
N TYR A 134 -6.23 -10.24 -6.07
CA TYR A 134 -5.94 -11.27 -7.05
C TYR A 134 -7.07 -12.30 -7.08
N GLY A 135 -8.27 -11.84 -7.41
CA GLY A 135 -9.45 -12.68 -7.54
C GLY A 135 -9.86 -13.32 -6.21
N ASN A 136 -9.89 -12.53 -5.14
CA ASN A 136 -10.21 -12.95 -3.77
C ASN A 136 -9.30 -14.07 -3.22
N ARG A 137 -8.08 -14.23 -3.76
CA ARG A 137 -7.11 -15.19 -3.23
C ARG A 137 -6.45 -14.65 -1.95
N PRO A 138 -6.09 -15.53 -1.00
CA PRO A 138 -5.35 -15.11 0.19
C PRO A 138 -4.01 -14.48 -0.17
N LYS A 139 -3.65 -13.43 0.56
CA LYS A 139 -2.41 -12.66 0.38
C LYS A 139 -1.24 -13.34 1.08
N TYR A 140 -0.71 -14.39 0.48
CA TYR A 140 0.40 -15.15 1.07
C TYR A 140 1.71 -14.34 1.04
N LEU A 141 2.40 -14.30 2.17
CA LEU A 141 3.77 -13.81 2.31
C LEU A 141 4.75 -14.96 2.03
N VAL A 142 4.80 -15.44 0.79
CA VAL A 142 5.75 -16.48 0.35
C VAL A 142 6.22 -16.14 -1.05
N VAL A 143 7.51 -16.33 -1.33
CA VAL A 143 8.09 -16.03 -2.65
C VAL A 143 7.31 -16.74 -3.76
N GLY A 144 6.97 -15.99 -4.80
CA GLY A 144 6.14 -16.43 -5.92
C GLY A 144 4.63 -16.24 -5.72
N ALA A 145 4.15 -15.90 -4.52
CA ALA A 145 2.72 -15.70 -4.27
C ALA A 145 2.18 -14.44 -4.96
N PRO A 146 1.12 -14.54 -5.79
CA PRO A 146 0.50 -13.40 -6.45
C PRO A 146 -0.39 -12.63 -5.47
N TRP A 147 -0.42 -11.30 -5.62
CA TRP A 147 -1.17 -10.38 -4.77
C TRP A 147 -2.13 -9.48 -5.53
N ASP A 148 -1.81 -9.17 -6.79
CA ASP A 148 -2.62 -8.28 -7.63
C ASP A 148 -2.32 -8.49 -9.13
N THR A 149 -3.19 -7.95 -9.99
CA THR A 149 -2.93 -7.78 -11.43
C THR A 149 -3.13 -6.33 -11.81
N ILE A 150 -2.05 -5.66 -12.20
CA ILE A 150 -2.10 -4.28 -12.68
C ILE A 150 -2.28 -4.28 -14.18
N PHE A 151 -3.33 -3.59 -14.66
CA PHE A 151 -3.57 -3.34 -16.07
C PHE A 151 -3.04 -1.96 -16.46
N TYR A 152 -2.32 -1.87 -17.58
CA TYR A 152 -1.77 -0.63 -18.11
C TYR A 152 -1.77 -0.65 -19.64
N GLY A 153 -2.57 0.23 -20.24
CA GLY A 153 -2.85 0.19 -21.67
C GLY A 153 -3.52 -1.14 -22.05
N SER A 154 -2.92 -1.86 -23.01
CA SER A 154 -3.34 -3.20 -23.43
C SER A 154 -2.57 -4.34 -22.74
N SER A 155 -1.68 -4.02 -21.80
CA SER A 155 -0.82 -4.97 -21.11
C SER A 155 -1.26 -5.15 -19.65
N SER A 156 -0.79 -6.24 -19.03
CA SER A 156 -0.92 -6.44 -17.60
C SER A 156 0.34 -7.04 -17.01
N THR A 157 0.53 -6.82 -15.71
CA THR A 157 1.62 -7.40 -14.93
C THR A 157 1.08 -7.93 -13.60
N THR A 158 1.65 -9.01 -13.12
CA THR A 158 1.27 -9.60 -11.83
C THR A 158 2.18 -9.05 -10.74
N VAL A 159 1.57 -8.51 -9.69
CA VAL A 159 2.26 -8.18 -8.44
C VAL A 159 2.41 -9.47 -7.64
N LYS A 160 3.63 -9.78 -7.22
CA LYS A 160 3.91 -11.00 -6.44
C LYS A 160 5.05 -10.79 -5.45
N ILE A 161 5.16 -11.67 -4.47
CA ILE A 161 6.32 -11.70 -3.59
C ILE A 161 7.54 -12.17 -4.39
N VAL A 162 8.57 -11.33 -4.50
CA VAL A 162 9.79 -11.61 -5.28
C VAL A 162 10.96 -12.05 -4.42
N SER A 163 10.99 -11.66 -3.13
CA SER A 163 12.07 -12.02 -2.22
C SER A 163 11.66 -11.86 -0.75
N GLN A 164 12.52 -12.39 0.13
CA GLN A 164 12.54 -12.09 1.56
C GLN A 164 13.89 -11.45 1.90
N GLN A 165 13.88 -10.42 2.72
CA GLN A 165 15.09 -9.74 3.17
C GLN A 165 14.85 -9.00 4.47
N THR A 166 15.87 -8.92 5.31
CA THR A 166 15.89 -7.99 6.44
C THR A 166 16.21 -6.59 5.92
N ILE A 167 15.40 -5.60 6.28
CA ILE A 167 15.65 -4.20 5.95
C ILE A 167 15.79 -3.35 7.21
N GLN A 168 16.55 -2.27 7.10
CA GLN A 168 16.65 -1.26 8.13
C GLN A 168 15.83 -0.04 7.74
N THR A 169 14.98 0.42 8.65
CA THR A 169 14.36 1.74 8.62
C THR A 169 14.73 2.51 9.89
N PRO A 170 14.39 3.81 9.99
CA PRO A 170 14.57 4.54 11.24
C PRO A 170 13.72 3.99 12.40
N ALA A 171 12.61 3.31 12.12
CA ALA A 171 11.77 2.67 13.14
C ALA A 171 12.37 1.35 13.70
N GLY A 172 13.30 0.72 12.98
CA GLY A 172 13.86 -0.56 13.40
C GLY A 172 14.34 -1.43 12.24
N SER A 173 14.74 -2.66 12.59
CA SER A 173 15.06 -3.70 11.63
C SER A 173 13.85 -4.61 11.46
N PHE A 174 13.50 -4.97 10.23
CA PHE A 174 12.31 -5.77 9.93
C PHE A 174 12.66 -6.90 8.98
N ASP A 175 12.24 -8.12 9.32
CA ASP A 175 12.22 -9.24 8.39
C ASP A 175 11.02 -9.07 7.45
N SER A 176 11.34 -8.81 6.18
CA SER A 176 10.35 -8.33 5.22
C SER A 176 10.21 -9.25 4.01
N TYR A 177 9.00 -9.25 3.46
CA TYR A 177 8.65 -9.87 2.20
C TYR A 177 8.44 -8.77 1.16
N VAL A 178 9.09 -8.89 0.02
CA VAL A 178 9.08 -7.84 -1.01
C VAL A 178 8.04 -8.18 -2.06
N LEU A 179 6.98 -7.39 -2.16
CA LEU A 179 6.11 -7.36 -3.34
C LEU A 179 6.84 -6.62 -4.45
N GLY A 180 6.92 -7.24 -5.63
CA GLY A 180 7.64 -6.70 -6.78
C GLY A 180 6.81 -6.79 -8.05
N TYR A 181 6.95 -5.78 -8.91
CA TYR A 181 6.45 -5.78 -10.28
C TYR A 181 7.19 -4.77 -11.15
N LYS A 182 7.07 -4.92 -12.47
CA LYS A 182 7.56 -3.97 -13.47
C LYS A 182 6.44 -3.62 -14.43
N LEU A 183 6.26 -2.33 -14.67
CA LEU A 183 5.41 -1.81 -15.76
C LEU A 183 6.25 -1.54 -17.02
N LYS A 184 7.52 -1.19 -16.83
CA LYS A 184 8.52 -0.98 -17.88
C LYS A 184 9.91 -1.43 -17.42
N ASP A 185 10.86 -0.52 -17.21
CA ASP A 185 12.27 -0.86 -16.95
C ASP A 185 12.56 -0.96 -15.45
N LYS A 186 12.04 0.00 -14.68
CA LYS A 186 12.19 0.07 -13.23
C LYS A 186 11.25 -0.89 -12.50
N GLU A 187 11.76 -1.45 -11.42
CA GLU A 187 11.01 -2.34 -10.54
C GLU A 187 10.38 -1.55 -9.40
N SER A 188 9.05 -1.67 -9.28
CA SER A 188 8.31 -1.24 -8.10
C SER A 188 8.44 -2.28 -7.01
N ARG A 189 8.70 -1.83 -5.77
CA ARG A 189 8.89 -2.70 -4.61
C ARG A 189 8.14 -2.17 -3.39
N ILE A 190 7.46 -3.06 -2.68
CA ILE A 190 6.73 -2.76 -1.43
C ILE A 190 7.15 -3.81 -0.39
N TRP A 191 7.65 -3.37 0.75
CA TRP A 191 8.19 -4.23 1.79
C TRP A 191 7.17 -4.43 2.90
N MET A 192 6.67 -5.66 3.01
CA MET A 192 5.69 -6.11 3.99
C MET A 192 6.36 -6.84 5.14
N THR A 193 5.83 -6.72 6.36
CA THR A 193 6.20 -7.58 7.50
C THR A 193 4.93 -8.04 8.22
N LYS A 194 5.04 -9.10 9.03
CA LYS A 194 3.97 -9.58 9.92
C LYS A 194 3.89 -8.78 11.23
N GLU A 195 4.83 -7.87 11.48
CA GLU A 195 4.94 -7.12 12.74
C GLU A 195 4.07 -5.86 12.78
N VAL A 196 3.86 -5.22 11.62
CA VAL A 196 3.06 -4.00 11.49
C VAL A 196 1.92 -4.17 10.48
N PRO A 197 0.78 -3.49 10.66
CA PRO A 197 -0.39 -3.65 9.80
C PRO A 197 -0.25 -3.03 8.40
N PHE A 198 0.82 -2.26 8.16
CA PHE A 198 1.10 -1.57 6.92
C PHE A 198 2.50 -1.93 6.41
N PRO A 199 2.78 -1.73 5.11
CA PRO A 199 4.13 -1.90 4.60
C PRO A 199 5.09 -0.92 5.30
N VAL A 200 6.32 -1.35 5.52
CA VAL A 200 7.36 -0.57 6.22
C VAL A 200 8.16 0.32 5.28
N LYS A 201 8.13 0.02 3.98
CA LYS A 201 8.82 0.77 2.92
C LYS A 201 8.14 0.51 1.58
N ALA A 202 8.18 1.49 0.70
CA ALA A 202 7.83 1.30 -0.70
C ALA A 202 8.59 2.24 -1.63
N GLU A 203 8.76 1.80 -2.87
CA GLU A 203 9.29 2.56 -3.98
C GLU A 203 8.57 2.08 -5.24
N VAL A 204 7.67 2.91 -5.77
CA VAL A 204 6.73 2.52 -6.81
C VAL A 204 6.80 3.48 -7.98
N TYR A 205 6.85 2.91 -9.17
CA TYR A 205 7.01 3.61 -10.44
C TYR A 205 5.75 3.50 -11.31
N ASP A 206 5.50 4.53 -12.11
CA ASP A 206 4.45 4.57 -13.11
C ASP A 206 4.89 3.88 -14.44
N PRO A 207 4.00 3.75 -15.45
CA PRO A 207 4.35 3.18 -16.75
C PRO A 207 5.43 3.95 -17.54
N GLU A 208 5.80 5.17 -17.11
CA GLU A 208 6.85 5.99 -17.72
C GLU A 208 8.19 5.91 -16.95
N ASP A 209 8.32 5.00 -15.98
CA ASP A 209 9.45 4.86 -15.05
C ASP A 209 9.70 6.10 -14.16
N LYS A 210 8.68 6.94 -13.98
CA LYS A 210 8.71 8.05 -13.02
C LYS A 210 8.27 7.55 -11.66
N LEU A 211 8.87 8.10 -10.61
CA LEU A 211 8.46 7.79 -9.24
C LEU A 211 7.01 8.22 -9.06
N PHE A 212 6.14 7.27 -8.74
CA PHE A 212 4.74 7.51 -8.44
C PHE A 212 4.58 7.79 -6.95
N TYR A 213 5.08 6.88 -6.10
CA TYR A 213 5.24 7.14 -4.67
C TYR A 213 6.40 6.35 -4.06
N SER A 214 6.91 6.84 -2.95
CA SER A 214 7.76 6.11 -2.02
C SER A 214 7.45 6.49 -0.58
N TYR A 215 7.74 5.59 0.34
CA TYR A 215 7.70 5.89 1.76
C TYR A 215 8.62 5.00 2.55
N GLU A 216 8.94 5.43 3.76
CA GLU A 216 9.69 4.66 4.75
C GLU A 216 9.12 4.91 6.14
N LEU A 217 8.89 3.84 6.90
CA LEU A 217 8.43 3.89 8.27
C LEU A 217 9.56 4.45 9.15
N ILE A 218 9.31 5.60 9.76
CA ILE A 218 10.29 6.32 10.58
C ILE A 218 10.10 6.12 12.07
N ARG A 219 8.87 5.84 12.50
CA ARG A 219 8.56 5.51 13.89
C ARG A 219 7.33 4.60 13.95
N ALA A 220 7.34 3.68 14.90
CA ALA A 220 6.20 2.84 15.19
C ALA A 220 6.13 2.58 16.69
N ASP A 221 5.00 2.92 17.31
CA ASP A 221 4.75 2.76 18.73
C ASP A 221 3.58 1.80 18.93
N ASN A 222 3.62 1.04 20.04
CA ASN A 222 2.63 0.01 20.37
C ASN A 222 2.46 -1.07 19.27
N ILE A 223 3.57 -1.36 18.57
CA ILE A 223 3.72 -2.53 17.69
C ILE A 223 4.19 -3.70 18.55
N ARG A 224 3.56 -4.86 18.35
CA ARG A 224 3.74 -6.15 19.05
C ARG A 224 4.35 -6.16 20.45
#